data_AF-A0AAP5T5U8-F1
#
_entry.id   AF-A0AAP5T5U8-F1
#
_cell.length_a   1.000
_cell.length_b   1.000
_cell.length_c   1.000
_cell.angle_alpha   90.00
_cell.angle_beta   90.00
_cell.angle_gamma   90.00
#
_symmetry.space_group_name_H-M   'P 1'
#
loop_
_entity.id
_entity.type
_entity.pdbx_description
1 polymer ?
#
loop_
_entity_poly.entity_id
_entity_poly.type
_entity_poly.pdbx_seq_one_letter_code
_entity_poly.pdbx_strand_id
1 'polypeptide(L)'
;MGHYLNRAGLHPLLVDRAPALGHSWRSRWNSLRLFTPARHNRLADLLFPGDPEAYPGKDAVADYLQDFARHQSLTPATGTAITDLHGRLGAFTATTATGRQLRARSVVVATGAFGTPFLPDWAARDGRGPRQLHAKNYRTPASVPGQEVLAVGGGNTGVQIALELAATGKRVHLSTGRPRRHLPQRLGGKDMFWWLTRTGAMSAPAGSVPGKWLRAHDPIIGTDRAALTGVNIRTRPRATGLQGGIVGFADGTRYTPEVIVWATGYRHADRWIRIPAALDPTGVLHAPEGVSPVAGLYTIGRSWQRNRGSALLGFVSTDAAPLAQTILTALAKAP
;
A
#
# COMPACT_ATOMS: atom_id res chain seq x y z
N MET A 1 12.50 -10.01 3.43
CA MET A 1 13.69 -10.11 2.56
C MET A 1 14.98 -10.00 3.37
N GLY A 2 15.28 -8.87 4.01
CA GLY A 2 16.51 -8.71 4.81
C GLY A 2 16.76 -9.86 5.80
N HIS A 3 15.75 -10.27 6.57
CA HIS A 3 15.80 -11.45 7.44
C HIS A 3 16.29 -12.73 6.73
N TYR A 4 15.70 -13.10 5.59
CA TYR A 4 16.07 -14.32 4.86
C TYR A 4 17.49 -14.25 4.27
N LEU A 5 17.91 -13.07 3.80
CA LEU A 5 19.28 -12.86 3.30
C LEU A 5 20.31 -12.88 4.44
N ASN A 6 19.99 -12.34 5.62
CA ASN A 6 20.82 -12.46 6.82
C ASN A 6 20.98 -13.92 7.26
N ARG A 7 19.90 -14.71 7.30
CA ARG A 7 19.95 -16.14 7.63
C ARG A 7 20.82 -16.95 6.67
N ALA A 8 21.01 -16.46 5.45
CA ALA A 8 21.87 -17.06 4.43
C ALA A 8 23.30 -16.47 4.40
N GLY A 9 23.66 -15.60 5.35
CA GLY A 9 25.01 -15.05 5.49
C GLY A 9 25.37 -13.88 4.55
N LEU A 10 24.43 -13.30 3.80
CA LEU A 10 24.72 -12.24 2.82
C LEU A 10 24.74 -10.81 3.37
N HIS A 11 24.13 -10.55 4.52
CA HIS A 11 24.10 -9.23 5.21
C HIS A 11 23.89 -8.02 4.27
N PRO A 12 22.69 -7.84 3.68
CA PRO A 12 22.45 -6.79 2.70
C PRO A 12 22.46 -5.39 3.32
N LEU A 13 22.96 -4.41 2.56
CA LEU A 13 22.72 -2.99 2.86
C LEU A 13 21.24 -2.66 2.66
N LEU A 14 20.58 -2.23 3.73
CA LEU A 14 19.19 -1.79 3.71
C LEU A 14 19.15 -0.26 3.80
N VAL A 15 18.46 0.40 2.87
CA VAL A 15 18.29 1.86 2.86
C VAL A 15 16.81 2.21 2.81
N ASP A 16 16.41 3.25 3.56
CA ASP A 16 15.05 3.79 3.52
C ASP A 16 15.12 5.32 3.57
N ARG A 17 14.27 5.99 2.78
CA ARG A 17 14.21 7.47 2.75
C ARG A 17 13.61 8.07 4.01
N ALA A 18 12.76 7.33 4.70
CA ALA A 18 12.06 7.80 5.87
C ALA A 18 13.04 7.92 7.05
N PRO A 19 12.81 8.85 7.99
CA PRO A 19 13.72 9.06 9.11
C PRO A 19 13.77 7.87 10.08
N ALA A 20 12.74 7.02 10.11
CA ALA A 20 12.63 5.89 11.00
C ALA A 20 11.86 4.72 10.36
N LEU A 21 12.11 3.50 10.86
CA LEU A 21 11.31 2.34 10.49
C LEU A 21 9.85 2.48 10.94
N GLY A 22 8.94 1.93 10.14
CA GLY A 22 7.50 2.04 10.38
C GLY A 22 6.92 3.44 10.11
N HIS A 23 7.72 4.42 9.65
CA HIS A 23 7.25 5.78 9.41
C HIS A 23 6.04 5.83 8.47
N SER A 24 5.98 5.01 7.42
CA SER A 24 4.84 4.96 6.49
C SER A 24 3.51 4.55 7.14
N TRP A 25 3.57 3.83 8.27
CA TRP A 25 2.44 3.48 9.12
C TRP A 25 2.17 4.58 10.14
N ARG A 26 3.20 4.99 10.90
CA ARG A 26 3.08 6.06 11.91
C ARG A 26 2.54 7.35 11.32
N SER A 27 2.86 7.60 10.04
CA SER A 27 2.40 8.74 9.25
C SER A 27 1.00 8.55 8.62
N ARG A 28 0.18 7.59 9.05
CA ARG A 28 -1.24 7.51 8.66
C ARG A 28 -2.14 8.29 9.63
N TRP A 29 -3.44 8.35 9.34
CA TRP A 29 -4.41 9.04 10.19
C TRP A 29 -4.60 8.33 11.54
N ASN A 30 -4.96 9.08 12.57
CA ASN A 30 -4.82 8.65 13.96
C ASN A 30 -5.67 7.42 14.30
N SER A 31 -6.90 7.37 13.79
CA SER A 31 -7.84 6.27 14.04
C SER A 31 -7.62 5.04 13.14
N LEU A 32 -6.58 5.04 12.29
CA LEU A 32 -6.31 3.89 11.41
C LEU A 32 -6.11 2.63 12.23
N ARG A 33 -6.97 1.64 11.95
CA ARG A 33 -6.82 0.25 12.36
C ARG A 33 -6.71 -0.65 11.14
N LEU A 34 -5.95 -1.73 11.28
CA LEU A 34 -5.93 -2.79 10.29
C LEU A 34 -7.30 -3.46 10.21
N PHE A 35 -7.65 -3.95 9.02
CA PHE A 35 -8.82 -4.82 8.80
C PHE A 35 -8.46 -6.32 8.96
N THR A 36 -7.22 -6.60 9.38
CA THR A 36 -6.66 -7.93 9.64
C THR A 36 -6.36 -8.07 11.14
N PRO A 37 -6.77 -9.19 11.78
CA PRO A 37 -6.40 -9.45 13.18
C PRO A 37 -4.89 -9.63 13.37
N ALA A 38 -4.37 -9.32 14.55
CA ALA A 38 -2.95 -9.40 14.90
C ALA A 38 -2.29 -10.73 14.49
N ARG A 39 -2.97 -11.87 14.70
CA ARG A 39 -2.44 -13.21 14.32
C ARG A 39 -2.08 -13.35 12.83
N HIS A 40 -2.75 -12.59 11.95
CA HIS A 40 -2.52 -12.58 10.50
C HIS A 40 -1.56 -11.47 10.05
N ASN A 41 -0.91 -10.76 10.98
CA ASN A 41 0.00 -9.65 10.68
C ASN A 41 1.46 -9.94 11.08
N ARG A 42 1.79 -11.20 11.37
CA ARG A 42 3.16 -11.62 11.71
C ARG A 42 4.09 -11.69 10.49
N LEU A 43 5.30 -11.19 10.63
CA LEU A 43 6.44 -11.46 9.76
C LEU A 43 7.15 -12.76 10.18
N ALA A 44 8.07 -13.22 9.34
CA ALA A 44 8.83 -14.45 9.57
C ALA A 44 9.50 -14.46 10.94
N ASP A 45 9.31 -15.53 11.71
CA ASP A 45 9.98 -15.75 13.00
C ASP A 45 9.69 -14.67 14.08
N LEU A 46 8.62 -13.86 13.95
CA LEU A 46 8.17 -12.96 15.01
C LEU A 46 6.65 -12.75 15.01
N LEU A 47 5.98 -13.17 16.09
CA LEU A 47 4.54 -12.96 16.27
C LEU A 47 4.21 -11.47 16.44
N PHE A 48 3.02 -11.06 15.97
CA PHE A 48 2.51 -9.73 16.27
C PHE A 48 2.08 -9.69 17.75
N PRO A 49 2.49 -8.68 18.54
CA PRO A 49 2.23 -8.64 19.98
C PRO A 49 0.75 -8.33 20.31
N GLY A 50 0.34 -8.70 21.53
CA GLY A 50 -1.00 -8.40 22.06
C GLY A 50 -2.05 -9.46 21.74
N ASP A 51 -3.34 -9.08 21.83
CA ASP A 51 -4.48 -9.95 21.56
C ASP A 51 -4.49 -10.43 20.09
N PRO A 52 -4.40 -11.75 19.82
CA PRO A 52 -4.42 -12.33 18.47
C PRO A 52 -5.66 -11.99 17.63
N GLU A 53 -6.78 -11.65 18.27
CA GLU A 53 -8.05 -11.29 17.64
C GLU A 53 -8.25 -9.77 17.49
N ALA A 54 -7.41 -8.95 18.12
CA ALA A 54 -7.48 -7.50 18.00
C ALA A 54 -7.01 -7.01 16.62
N TYR A 55 -7.50 -5.82 16.24
CA TYR A 55 -7.15 -5.10 15.02
C TYR A 55 -6.13 -4.00 15.32
N PRO A 56 -4.83 -4.21 15.03
CA PRO A 56 -3.77 -3.27 15.42
C PRO A 56 -3.97 -1.89 14.83
N GLY A 57 -3.65 -0.86 15.61
CA GLY A 57 -3.56 0.53 15.13
C GLY A 57 -2.28 0.78 14.34
N LYS A 58 -2.20 1.92 13.64
CA LYS A 58 -1.02 2.30 12.85
C LYS A 58 0.29 2.32 13.64
N ASP A 59 0.24 2.72 14.91
CA ASP A 59 1.43 2.89 15.75
C ASP A 59 1.95 1.54 16.23
N ALA A 60 1.05 0.63 16.63
CA ALA A 60 1.41 -0.76 16.95
C ALA A 60 2.10 -1.47 15.77
N VAL A 61 1.67 -1.22 14.53
CA VAL A 61 2.36 -1.76 13.34
C VAL A 61 3.74 -1.14 13.16
N ALA A 62 3.87 0.17 13.38
CA ALA A 62 5.15 0.86 13.25
C ALA A 62 6.15 0.42 14.33
N ASP A 63 5.69 0.16 15.55
CA ASP A 63 6.47 -0.37 16.67
C ASP A 63 6.88 -1.82 16.38
N TYR A 64 5.95 -2.65 15.93
CA TYR A 64 6.22 -4.02 15.50
C TYR A 64 7.33 -4.12 14.44
N LEU A 65 7.37 -3.21 13.46
CA LEU A 65 8.42 -3.21 12.44
C LEU A 65 9.81 -2.84 13.01
N GLN A 66 9.86 -2.02 14.04
CA GLN A 66 11.11 -1.72 14.75
C GLN A 66 11.54 -2.93 15.60
N ASP A 67 10.61 -3.58 16.28
CA ASP A 67 10.86 -4.81 17.06
C ASP A 67 11.37 -5.93 16.15
N PHE A 68 10.76 -6.08 14.99
CA PHE A 68 11.20 -7.02 13.97
C PHE A 68 12.64 -6.75 13.52
N ALA A 69 12.98 -5.49 13.22
CA ALA A 69 14.35 -5.16 12.83
C ALA A 69 15.36 -5.47 13.94
N ARG A 70 15.03 -5.15 15.20
CA ARG A 70 15.86 -5.48 16.38
C ARG A 70 16.04 -6.99 16.56
N HIS A 71 14.94 -7.74 16.57
CA HIS A 71 14.95 -9.19 16.75
C HIS A 71 15.74 -9.91 15.65
N GLN A 72 15.74 -9.36 14.43
CA GLN A 72 16.43 -9.93 13.28
C GLN A 72 17.82 -9.33 13.02
N SER A 73 18.33 -8.50 13.94
CA SER A 73 19.61 -7.79 13.83
C SER A 73 19.77 -7.05 12.49
N LEU A 74 18.69 -6.39 12.04
CA LEU A 74 18.68 -5.57 10.83
C LEU A 74 19.00 -4.12 11.22
N THR A 75 19.94 -3.52 10.51
CA THR A 75 20.34 -2.11 10.70
C THR A 75 20.11 -1.27 9.44
N PRO A 76 18.85 -0.94 9.07
CA PRO A 76 18.59 -0.11 7.91
C PRO A 76 19.13 1.31 8.09
N ALA A 77 19.82 1.81 7.06
CA ALA A 77 20.21 3.20 6.95
C ALA A 77 18.98 4.04 6.57
N THR A 78 18.28 4.56 7.58
CA THR A 78 17.15 5.48 7.43
C THR A 78 17.63 6.87 6.97
N GLY A 79 16.70 7.72 6.55
CA GLY A 79 17.02 9.05 5.98
C GLY A 79 17.83 8.99 4.68
N THR A 80 17.97 7.82 4.06
CA THR A 80 18.80 7.59 2.87
C THR A 80 17.88 7.38 1.66
N ALA A 81 17.47 8.48 1.03
CA ALA A 81 16.67 8.42 -0.19
C ALA A 81 17.57 8.07 -1.39
N ILE A 82 17.14 7.11 -2.21
CA ILE A 82 17.74 6.81 -3.51
C ILE A 82 16.99 7.60 -4.58
N THR A 83 17.71 8.39 -5.37
CA THR A 83 17.15 9.24 -6.43
C THR A 83 17.35 8.64 -7.82
N ASP A 84 18.39 7.83 -7.99
CA ASP A 84 18.74 7.23 -9.27
C ASP A 84 19.37 5.85 -9.05
N LEU A 85 19.06 4.91 -9.94
CA LEU A 85 19.65 3.57 -9.98
C LEU A 85 20.03 3.24 -11.43
N HIS A 86 21.31 2.99 -11.66
CA HIS A 86 21.84 2.55 -12.95
C HIS A 86 22.57 1.21 -12.80
N GLY A 87 22.84 0.55 -13.92
CA GLY A 87 23.76 -0.58 -13.98
C GLY A 87 23.17 -1.82 -14.62
N ARG A 88 23.88 -2.93 -14.44
CA ARG A 88 23.57 -4.26 -14.97
C ARG A 88 23.98 -5.32 -13.95
N LEU A 89 23.67 -6.60 -14.23
CA LEU A 89 24.03 -7.73 -13.38
C LEU A 89 25.48 -7.63 -12.88
N GLY A 90 25.67 -7.77 -11.56
CA GLY A 90 26.98 -7.72 -10.91
C GLY A 90 27.51 -6.31 -10.63
N ALA A 91 26.92 -5.26 -11.22
CA ALA A 91 27.39 -3.89 -11.09
C ALA A 91 26.23 -2.88 -11.16
N PHE A 92 25.48 -2.75 -10.07
CA PHE A 92 24.50 -1.67 -9.86
C PHE A 92 25.13 -0.52 -9.10
N THR A 93 24.77 0.70 -9.47
CA THR A 93 25.10 1.93 -8.73
C THR A 93 23.83 2.70 -8.42
N ALA A 94 23.55 2.90 -7.15
CA ALA A 94 22.45 3.70 -6.66
C ALA A 94 22.98 5.03 -6.11
N THR A 95 22.40 6.14 -6.54
CA THR A 95 22.73 7.49 -6.07
C THR A 95 21.75 7.90 -4.99
N THR A 96 22.29 8.31 -3.85
CA THR A 96 21.49 8.87 -2.76
C THR A 96 21.18 10.35 -3.00
N ALA A 97 20.19 10.90 -2.31
CA ALA A 97 19.84 12.32 -2.40
C ALA A 97 20.97 13.28 -2.00
N THR A 98 21.98 12.80 -1.25
CA THR A 98 23.19 13.58 -0.91
C THR A 98 24.31 13.43 -1.95
N GLY A 99 24.07 12.72 -3.05
CA GLY A 99 25.06 12.45 -4.09
C GLY A 99 25.96 11.24 -3.81
N ARG A 100 25.90 10.63 -2.62
CA ARG A 100 26.68 9.41 -2.30
C ARG A 100 26.26 8.26 -3.22
N GLN A 101 27.23 7.56 -3.80
CA GLN A 101 27.02 6.37 -4.61
C GLN A 101 27.15 5.09 -3.77
N LEU A 102 26.21 4.17 -3.96
CA LEU A 102 26.19 2.84 -3.35
C LEU A 102 26.31 1.79 -4.45
N ARG A 103 27.24 0.85 -4.32
CA ARG A 103 27.45 -0.23 -5.29
C ARG A 103 26.93 -1.55 -4.76
N ALA A 104 26.31 -2.35 -5.63
CA ALA A 104 25.79 -3.67 -5.27
C ALA A 104 25.83 -4.64 -6.47
N ARG A 105 26.03 -5.93 -6.19
CA ARG A 105 25.92 -7.00 -7.22
C ARG A 105 24.46 -7.30 -7.58
N SER A 106 23.54 -7.04 -6.65
CA SER A 106 22.10 -7.25 -6.81
C SER A 106 21.32 -6.21 -6.02
N VAL A 107 20.12 -5.87 -6.48
CA VAL A 107 19.24 -4.85 -5.89
C VAL A 107 17.84 -5.43 -5.72
N VAL A 108 17.26 -5.25 -4.53
CA VAL A 108 15.85 -5.58 -4.27
C VAL A 108 15.09 -4.28 -4.01
N VAL A 109 14.16 -3.94 -4.91
CA VAL A 109 13.27 -2.78 -4.76
C VAL A 109 12.09 -3.16 -3.87
N ALA A 110 12.12 -2.71 -2.62
CA ALA A 110 11.10 -2.98 -1.59
C ALA A 110 10.32 -1.73 -1.16
N THR A 111 10.10 -0.77 -2.08
CA THR A 111 9.47 0.55 -1.79
C THR A 111 7.94 0.50 -1.65
N GLY A 112 7.33 -0.69 -1.83
CA GLY A 112 5.91 -0.94 -1.66
C GLY A 112 5.01 -0.31 -2.74
N ALA A 113 3.70 -0.47 -2.58
CA ALA A 113 2.69 0.01 -3.54
C ALA A 113 2.06 1.38 -3.20
N PHE A 114 2.41 1.96 -2.04
CA PHE A 114 1.65 3.07 -1.43
C PHE A 114 2.47 4.34 -1.17
N GLY A 115 3.49 4.59 -1.99
CA GLY A 115 4.44 5.70 -1.79
C GLY A 115 3.98 7.04 -2.39
N THR A 116 3.36 6.99 -3.58
CA THR A 116 3.03 8.18 -4.39
C THR A 116 1.52 8.31 -4.54
N PRO A 117 0.88 9.30 -3.88
CA PRO A 117 -0.55 9.58 -4.02
C PRO A 117 -0.99 9.69 -5.47
N PHE A 118 -2.14 9.11 -5.79
CA PHE A 118 -2.75 9.31 -7.09
C PHE A 118 -3.84 10.38 -7.00
N LEU A 119 -3.70 11.43 -7.79
CA LEU A 119 -4.78 12.39 -8.06
C LEU A 119 -5.18 12.24 -9.54
N PRO A 120 -6.48 12.21 -9.87
CA PRO A 120 -6.92 12.28 -11.27
C PRO A 120 -6.44 13.58 -11.94
N ASP A 121 -6.25 13.56 -13.26
CA ASP A 121 -5.71 14.72 -13.99
C ASP A 121 -6.63 15.95 -13.89
N TRP A 122 -7.93 15.72 -13.72
CA TRP A 122 -8.95 16.76 -13.51
C TRP A 122 -9.03 17.26 -12.06
N ALA A 123 -8.25 16.73 -11.12
CA ALA A 123 -8.11 17.31 -9.78
C ALA A 123 -7.39 18.66 -9.92
N ALA A 124 -8.17 19.72 -10.15
CA ALA A 124 -7.68 21.06 -10.44
C ALA A 124 -6.61 21.50 -9.42
N ARG A 125 -5.54 22.13 -9.92
CA ARG A 125 -4.40 22.62 -9.12
C ARG A 125 -4.24 24.13 -9.17
N ASP A 126 -5.19 24.83 -9.78
CA ASP A 126 -5.15 26.28 -10.00
C ASP A 126 -5.45 27.10 -8.71
N GLY A 127 -5.70 26.41 -7.59
CA GLY A 127 -5.99 27.03 -6.29
C GLY A 127 -7.39 27.64 -6.20
N ARG A 128 -8.23 27.50 -7.24
CA ARG A 128 -9.61 28.00 -7.25
C ARG A 128 -10.57 26.86 -7.00
N GLY A 129 -11.47 27.02 -6.02
CA GLY A 129 -12.49 26.02 -5.67
C GLY A 129 -12.24 25.33 -4.33
N PRO A 130 -12.77 24.10 -4.12
CA PRO A 130 -12.73 23.43 -2.82
C PRO A 130 -11.31 23.15 -2.37
N ARG A 131 -11.10 23.13 -1.04
CA ARG A 131 -9.84 22.64 -0.48
C ARG A 131 -9.68 21.17 -0.85
N GLN A 132 -8.47 20.75 -1.19
CA GLN A 132 -8.20 19.36 -1.59
C GLN A 132 -7.13 18.76 -0.70
N LEU A 133 -7.33 17.50 -0.28
CA LEU A 133 -6.32 16.72 0.43
C LEU A 133 -6.37 15.27 0.01
N HIS A 134 -5.21 14.64 -0.18
CA HIS A 134 -5.16 13.19 -0.35
C HIS A 134 -5.22 12.50 1.01
N ALA A 135 -5.75 11.28 1.06
CA ALA A 135 -5.80 10.45 2.26
C ALA A 135 -4.43 10.20 2.92
N LYS A 136 -3.33 10.42 2.18
CA LYS A 136 -1.95 10.42 2.71
C LYS A 136 -1.71 11.55 3.72
N ASN A 137 -2.38 12.67 3.52
CA ASN A 137 -2.24 13.89 4.32
C ASN A 137 -3.39 14.08 5.32
N TYR A 138 -4.42 13.23 5.26
CA TYR A 138 -5.48 13.20 6.26
C TYR A 138 -4.95 12.68 7.61
N ARG A 139 -5.33 13.33 8.71
CA ARG A 139 -4.86 12.98 10.07
C ARG A 139 -5.99 12.69 11.03
N THR A 140 -6.94 13.60 11.08
CA THR A 140 -8.11 13.58 11.95
C THR A 140 -9.23 14.36 11.25
N PRO A 141 -10.50 14.22 11.68
CA PRO A 141 -11.59 15.02 11.13
C PRO A 141 -11.36 16.53 11.22
N ALA A 142 -10.65 16.99 12.26
CA ALA A 142 -10.29 18.40 12.44
C ALA A 142 -9.35 18.94 11.33
N SER A 143 -8.60 18.07 10.65
CA SER A 143 -7.76 18.46 9.50
C SER A 143 -8.54 18.80 8.23
N VAL A 144 -9.85 18.51 8.22
CA VAL A 144 -10.78 18.78 7.12
C VAL A 144 -11.69 19.93 7.55
N PRO A 145 -11.35 21.20 7.21
CA PRO A 145 -12.22 22.33 7.57
C PRO A 145 -13.56 22.20 6.83
N GLY A 146 -14.62 22.81 7.34
CA GLY A 146 -15.90 22.81 6.65
C GLY A 146 -16.81 21.62 6.94
N GLN A 147 -18.04 21.72 6.43
CA GLN A 147 -19.13 20.77 6.68
C GLN A 147 -19.47 19.94 5.45
N GLU A 148 -19.25 20.49 4.24
CA GLU A 148 -19.51 19.82 2.95
C GLU A 148 -18.27 19.07 2.44
N VAL A 149 -18.21 17.76 2.65
CA VAL A 149 -17.04 16.97 2.26
C VAL A 149 -17.37 15.98 1.16
N LEU A 150 -16.60 16.00 0.08
CA LEU A 150 -16.59 14.94 -0.92
C LEU A 150 -15.39 14.00 -0.71
N ALA A 151 -15.63 12.77 -0.27
CA ALA A 151 -14.63 11.70 -0.27
C ALA A 151 -14.66 10.96 -1.62
N VAL A 152 -13.55 10.98 -2.36
CA VAL A 152 -13.44 10.32 -3.68
C VAL A 152 -12.64 9.03 -3.56
N GLY A 153 -13.29 7.89 -3.75
CA GLY A 153 -12.68 6.56 -3.73
C GLY A 153 -13.32 5.61 -2.73
N GLY A 154 -14.12 4.66 -3.21
CA GLY A 154 -14.85 3.70 -2.37
C GLY A 154 -14.06 2.48 -1.90
N GLY A 155 -12.75 2.58 -1.64
CA GLY A 155 -11.99 1.49 -1.00
C GLY A 155 -12.00 1.62 0.53
N ASN A 156 -11.34 0.69 1.25
CA ASN A 156 -11.25 0.71 2.72
C ASN A 156 -10.87 2.11 3.26
N THR A 157 -9.87 2.77 2.68
CA THR A 157 -9.45 4.11 3.09
C THR A 157 -10.56 5.14 2.98
N GLY A 158 -11.20 5.28 1.81
CA GLY A 158 -12.20 6.34 1.62
C GLY A 158 -13.48 6.08 2.42
N VAL A 159 -13.82 4.81 2.61
CA VAL A 159 -14.93 4.38 3.45
C VAL A 159 -14.66 4.68 4.94
N GLN A 160 -13.48 4.31 5.48
CA GLN A 160 -13.13 4.59 6.87
C GLN A 160 -13.08 6.11 7.15
N ILE A 161 -12.47 6.89 6.25
CA ILE A 161 -12.41 8.35 6.37
C ILE A 161 -13.82 8.96 6.29
N ALA A 162 -14.68 8.48 5.38
CA ALA A 162 -16.05 8.97 5.27
C ALA A 162 -16.86 8.73 6.55
N LEU A 163 -16.75 7.53 7.15
CA LEU A 163 -17.39 7.20 8.41
C LEU A 163 -16.89 8.08 9.56
N GLU A 164 -15.57 8.27 9.67
CA GLU A 164 -14.98 9.09 10.72
C GLU A 164 -15.40 10.58 10.61
N LEU A 165 -15.43 11.12 9.40
CA LEU A 165 -15.88 12.49 9.16
C LEU A 165 -17.38 12.65 9.48
N ALA A 166 -18.21 11.72 9.03
CA ALA A 166 -19.65 11.77 9.27
C ALA A 166 -20.01 11.67 10.76
N ALA A 167 -19.21 10.93 11.54
CA ALA A 167 -19.35 10.84 13.00
C ALA A 167 -19.10 12.18 13.71
N THR A 168 -18.45 13.15 13.05
CA THR A 168 -18.27 14.53 13.57
C THR A 168 -19.36 15.50 13.13
N GLY A 169 -20.44 15.00 12.50
CA GLY A 169 -21.56 15.83 12.03
C GLY A 169 -21.38 16.41 10.62
N LYS A 170 -20.25 16.16 9.95
CA LYS A 170 -20.00 16.62 8.58
C LYS A 170 -20.92 15.90 7.59
N ARG A 171 -21.43 16.61 6.59
CA ARG A 171 -22.18 16.03 5.47
C ARG A 171 -21.20 15.49 4.44
N VAL A 172 -21.11 14.16 4.37
CA VAL A 172 -20.12 13.47 3.54
C VAL A 172 -20.78 12.88 2.31
N HIS A 173 -20.30 13.29 1.14
CA HIS A 173 -20.58 12.62 -0.11
C HIS A 173 -19.46 11.63 -0.41
N LEU A 174 -19.78 10.33 -0.51
CA LEU A 174 -18.80 9.30 -0.86
C LEU A 174 -18.95 8.93 -2.33
N SER A 175 -18.02 9.39 -3.18
CA SER A 175 -17.96 9.00 -4.59
C SER A 175 -17.29 7.65 -4.75
N THR A 176 -18.04 6.70 -5.30
CA THR A 176 -17.57 5.34 -5.56
C THR A 176 -17.59 5.06 -7.06
N GLY A 177 -16.50 4.47 -7.56
CA GLY A 177 -16.37 4.14 -8.97
C GLY A 177 -17.12 2.86 -9.32
N ARG A 178 -16.38 1.74 -9.37
CA ARG A 178 -16.98 0.42 -9.58
C ARG A 178 -17.65 -0.06 -8.27
N PRO A 179 -18.85 -0.66 -8.32
CA PRO A 179 -19.43 -1.35 -7.18
C PRO A 179 -18.45 -2.41 -6.66
N ARG A 180 -18.24 -2.45 -5.34
CA ARG A 180 -17.42 -3.47 -4.68
C ARG A 180 -18.30 -4.30 -3.77
N ARG A 181 -17.99 -5.59 -3.67
CA ARG A 181 -18.61 -6.45 -2.67
C ARG A 181 -18.04 -6.09 -1.30
N HIS A 182 -18.93 -5.98 -0.32
CA HIS A 182 -18.58 -5.83 1.07
C HIS A 182 -18.73 -7.19 1.74
N LEU A 183 -17.70 -7.62 2.44
CA LEU A 183 -17.74 -8.82 3.27
C LEU A 183 -17.71 -8.41 4.75
N PRO A 184 -18.49 -9.10 5.60
CA PRO A 184 -18.43 -8.84 7.03
C PRO A 184 -17.03 -9.15 7.57
N GLN A 185 -16.63 -8.47 8.65
CA GLN A 185 -15.35 -8.73 9.31
C GLN A 185 -15.28 -10.18 9.81
N ARG A 186 -16.40 -10.68 10.34
CA ARG A 186 -16.53 -12.05 10.87
C ARG A 186 -17.69 -12.77 10.19
N LEU A 187 -17.47 -14.04 9.89
CA LEU A 187 -18.46 -14.96 9.34
C LEU A 187 -18.40 -16.25 10.14
N GLY A 188 -19.52 -16.69 10.73
CA GLY A 188 -19.58 -17.91 11.55
C GLY A 188 -18.60 -17.88 12.74
N GLY A 189 -18.48 -16.75 13.43
CA GLY A 189 -17.60 -16.58 14.59
C GLY A 189 -16.09 -16.46 14.27
N LYS A 190 -15.67 -16.66 13.01
CA LYS A 190 -14.27 -16.52 12.57
C LYS A 190 -14.07 -15.27 11.73
N ASP A 191 -12.88 -14.67 11.82
CA ASP A 191 -12.50 -13.54 10.97
C ASP A 191 -12.41 -13.93 9.49
N MET A 192 -12.74 -13.02 8.59
CA MET A 192 -12.68 -13.26 7.15
C MET A 192 -11.28 -13.68 6.68
N PHE A 193 -10.19 -13.15 7.26
CA PHE A 193 -8.84 -13.59 6.92
C PHE A 193 -8.56 -15.03 7.33
N TRP A 194 -9.20 -15.54 8.40
CA TRP A 194 -9.10 -16.95 8.74
C TRP A 194 -9.70 -17.83 7.63
N TRP A 195 -10.88 -17.47 7.12
CA TRP A 195 -11.51 -18.17 5.99
C TRP A 195 -10.69 -18.08 4.70
N LEU A 196 -10.21 -16.88 4.37
CA LEU A 196 -9.40 -16.65 3.17
C LEU A 196 -8.06 -17.39 3.21
N THR A 197 -7.45 -17.51 4.39
CA THR A 197 -6.24 -18.30 4.58
C THR A 197 -6.57 -19.79 4.49
N ARG A 198 -7.61 -20.27 5.19
CA ARG A 198 -7.96 -21.70 5.22
C ARG A 198 -8.41 -22.24 3.86
N THR A 199 -9.07 -21.43 3.04
CA THR A 199 -9.51 -21.80 1.68
C THR A 199 -8.42 -21.61 0.62
N GLY A 200 -7.23 -21.11 1.00
CA GLY A 200 -6.13 -20.86 0.06
C GLY A 200 -6.29 -19.59 -0.78
N ALA A 201 -7.36 -18.81 -0.60
CA ALA A 201 -7.59 -17.57 -1.35
C ALA A 201 -6.48 -16.51 -1.15
N MET A 202 -5.82 -16.50 0.01
CA MET A 202 -4.65 -15.63 0.26
C MET A 202 -3.42 -16.02 -0.56
N SER A 203 -3.28 -17.32 -0.87
CA SER A 203 -2.14 -17.88 -1.60
C SER A 203 -2.45 -18.13 -3.08
N ALA A 204 -3.64 -17.75 -3.56
CA ALA A 204 -4.06 -17.93 -4.95
C ALA A 204 -3.07 -17.23 -5.91
N PRO A 205 -2.40 -17.97 -6.82
CA PRO A 205 -1.40 -17.38 -7.72
C PRO A 205 -2.01 -16.33 -8.63
N ALA A 206 -1.33 -15.21 -8.82
CA ALA A 206 -1.82 -14.06 -9.59
C ALA A 206 -2.20 -14.41 -11.05
N GLY A 207 -1.46 -15.35 -11.66
CA GLY A 207 -1.70 -15.82 -13.03
C GLY A 207 -2.79 -16.89 -13.18
N SER A 208 -3.22 -17.52 -12.07
CA SER A 208 -4.22 -18.60 -12.09
C SER A 208 -5.63 -18.08 -12.37
N VAL A 209 -6.54 -18.94 -12.85
CA VAL A 209 -7.95 -18.57 -13.07
C VAL A 209 -8.60 -18.06 -11.77
N PRO A 210 -8.49 -18.75 -10.62
CA PRO A 210 -9.01 -18.23 -9.35
C PRO A 210 -8.35 -16.91 -8.91
N GLY A 211 -7.04 -16.75 -9.12
CA GLY A 211 -6.33 -15.52 -8.77
C GLY A 211 -6.75 -14.32 -9.61
N LYS A 212 -6.91 -14.49 -10.93
CA LYS A 212 -7.44 -13.47 -11.84
C LYS A 212 -8.86 -13.06 -11.44
N TRP A 213 -9.71 -14.04 -11.11
CA TRP A 213 -11.07 -13.79 -10.65
C TRP A 213 -11.08 -13.00 -9.32
N LEU A 214 -10.31 -13.43 -8.32
CA LEU A 214 -10.20 -12.75 -7.02
C LEU A 214 -9.66 -11.32 -7.17
N ARG A 215 -8.66 -11.11 -8.02
CA ARG A 215 -8.10 -9.77 -8.31
C ARG A 215 -9.12 -8.84 -8.94
N ALA A 216 -9.96 -9.35 -9.85
CA ALA A 216 -11.02 -8.58 -10.49
C ALA A 216 -12.17 -8.23 -9.53
N HIS A 217 -12.37 -9.04 -8.48
CA HIS A 217 -13.50 -8.95 -7.56
C HIS A 217 -13.07 -8.69 -6.10
N ASP A 218 -11.92 -8.06 -5.86
CA ASP A 218 -11.34 -7.91 -4.52
C ASP A 218 -12.28 -7.12 -3.58
N PRO A 219 -12.83 -7.79 -2.54
CA PRO A 219 -13.87 -7.21 -1.69
C PRO A 219 -13.29 -6.23 -0.67
N ILE A 220 -14.16 -5.33 -0.20
CA ILE A 220 -13.94 -4.54 1.01
C ILE A 220 -14.30 -5.46 2.18
N ILE A 221 -13.35 -5.68 3.09
CA ILE A 221 -13.56 -6.52 4.27
C ILE A 221 -13.71 -5.60 5.48
N GLY A 222 -14.72 -5.88 6.29
CA GLY A 222 -14.83 -5.30 7.62
C GLY A 222 -15.54 -3.95 7.69
N THR A 223 -15.81 -3.30 6.56
CA THR A 223 -16.73 -2.17 6.56
C THR A 223 -18.12 -2.59 6.16
N ASP A 224 -19.04 -2.49 7.12
CA ASP A 224 -20.45 -2.71 6.88
C ASP A 224 -21.01 -1.65 5.92
N ARG A 225 -21.69 -2.11 4.87
CA ARG A 225 -22.38 -1.23 3.93
C ARG A 225 -23.54 -0.50 4.62
N ALA A 226 -24.13 -1.07 5.67
CA ALA A 226 -25.13 -0.40 6.49
C ALA A 226 -24.55 0.83 7.23
N ALA A 227 -23.25 0.84 7.53
CA ALA A 227 -22.62 2.02 8.11
C ALA A 227 -22.62 3.21 7.13
N LEU A 228 -22.70 2.95 5.82
CA LEU A 228 -22.79 3.98 4.77
C LEU A 228 -24.21 4.51 4.53
N THR A 229 -25.23 3.94 5.18
CA THR A 229 -26.63 4.40 5.09
C THR A 229 -27.02 5.33 6.24
N GLY A 230 -26.04 5.90 6.95
CA GLY A 230 -26.26 6.88 8.02
C GLY A 230 -26.70 8.25 7.49
N VAL A 231 -27.32 9.05 8.38
CA VAL A 231 -27.93 10.36 8.07
C VAL A 231 -26.97 11.33 7.34
N ASN A 232 -25.68 11.24 7.64
CA ASN A 232 -24.66 12.18 7.16
C ASN A 232 -23.81 11.66 6.00
N ILE A 233 -24.09 10.47 5.45
CA ILE A 233 -23.35 9.94 4.30
C ILE A 233 -24.29 9.77 3.10
N ARG A 234 -23.95 10.41 1.98
CA ARG A 234 -24.62 10.19 0.70
C ARG A 234 -23.65 9.60 -0.32
N THR A 235 -23.92 8.38 -0.77
CA THR A 235 -23.14 7.77 -1.85
C THR A 235 -23.41 8.46 -3.17
N ARG A 236 -22.36 8.71 -3.95
CA ARG A 236 -22.41 9.27 -5.30
C ARG A 236 -21.72 8.30 -6.29
N PRO A 237 -22.09 8.32 -7.58
CA PRO A 237 -21.34 7.62 -8.62
C PRO A 237 -19.92 8.16 -8.79
N ARG A 238 -19.20 7.62 -9.77
CA ARG A 238 -17.83 8.03 -10.09
C ARG A 238 -17.78 9.54 -10.39
N ALA A 239 -16.94 10.27 -9.68
CA ALA A 239 -16.61 11.65 -10.02
C ALA A 239 -15.82 11.70 -11.34
N THR A 240 -16.19 12.62 -12.23
CA THR A 240 -15.69 12.69 -13.61
C THR A 240 -14.90 13.96 -13.92
N GLY A 241 -15.08 15.03 -13.14
CA GLY A 241 -14.40 16.30 -13.35
C GLY A 241 -14.66 17.30 -12.23
N LEU A 242 -13.82 18.34 -12.17
CA LEU A 242 -13.95 19.49 -11.28
C LEU A 242 -13.80 20.77 -12.13
N GLN A 243 -14.84 21.60 -12.17
CA GLN A 243 -14.84 22.86 -12.91
C GLN A 243 -15.56 23.94 -12.11
N GLY A 244 -14.93 25.09 -11.88
CA GLY A 244 -15.52 26.19 -11.12
C GLY A 244 -15.96 25.80 -9.70
N GLY A 245 -15.26 24.87 -9.06
CA GLY A 245 -15.61 24.33 -7.75
C GLY A 245 -16.71 23.26 -7.75
N ILE A 246 -17.32 22.98 -8.90
CA ILE A 246 -18.39 21.99 -9.05
C ILE A 246 -17.80 20.66 -9.51
N VAL A 247 -18.10 19.59 -8.78
CA VAL A 247 -17.76 18.22 -9.15
C VAL A 247 -18.91 17.59 -9.94
N GLY A 248 -18.60 17.06 -11.12
CA GLY A 248 -19.52 16.24 -11.92
C GLY A 248 -19.41 14.75 -11.58
N PHE A 249 -20.52 14.02 -11.72
CA PHE A 249 -20.58 12.57 -11.55
C PHE A 249 -21.05 11.87 -12.82
N ALA A 250 -20.79 10.56 -12.91
CA ALA A 250 -21.11 9.74 -14.07
C ALA A 250 -22.62 9.63 -14.38
N ASP A 251 -23.50 9.92 -13.42
CA ASP A 251 -24.95 9.98 -13.61
C ASP A 251 -25.44 11.37 -14.07
N GLY A 252 -24.52 12.29 -14.39
CA GLY A 252 -24.82 13.67 -14.77
C GLY A 252 -25.11 14.60 -13.58
N THR A 253 -25.22 14.07 -12.36
CA THR A 253 -25.43 14.92 -11.17
C THR A 253 -24.18 15.74 -10.87
N ARG A 254 -24.38 16.82 -10.09
CA ARG A 254 -23.34 17.76 -9.71
C ARG A 254 -23.37 18.03 -8.22
N TYR A 255 -22.24 18.40 -7.65
CA TYR A 255 -22.11 18.78 -6.24
C TYR A 255 -20.97 19.78 -6.03
N THR A 256 -21.17 20.74 -5.14
CA THR A 256 -20.16 21.74 -4.77
C THR A 256 -19.70 21.45 -3.35
N PRO A 257 -18.60 20.70 -3.15
CA PRO A 257 -18.04 20.49 -1.83
C PRO A 257 -17.30 21.73 -1.33
N GLU A 258 -17.10 21.83 -0.02
CA GLU A 258 -16.11 22.74 0.58
C GLU A 258 -14.72 22.08 0.56
N VAL A 259 -14.68 20.76 0.79
CA VAL A 259 -13.44 19.98 0.80
C VAL A 259 -13.57 18.68 0.01
N ILE A 260 -12.54 18.36 -0.78
CA ILE A 260 -12.38 17.07 -1.43
C ILE A 260 -11.29 16.26 -0.72
N VAL A 261 -11.65 15.08 -0.23
CA VAL A 261 -10.71 14.08 0.29
C VAL A 261 -10.48 13.00 -0.77
N TRP A 262 -9.29 12.98 -1.35
CA TRP A 262 -8.88 12.01 -2.35
C TRP A 262 -8.41 10.71 -1.69
N ALA A 263 -9.27 9.70 -1.70
CA ALA A 263 -8.96 8.32 -1.34
C ALA A 263 -8.76 7.44 -2.59
N THR A 264 -8.14 8.03 -3.62
CA THR A 264 -7.97 7.47 -4.96
C THR A 264 -6.80 6.49 -5.09
N GLY A 265 -6.11 6.21 -3.98
CA GLY A 265 -5.03 5.22 -3.94
C GLY A 265 -3.68 5.83 -4.33
N TYR A 266 -2.80 4.99 -4.83
CA TYR A 266 -1.39 5.32 -5.05
C TYR A 266 -0.92 4.76 -6.39
N ARG A 267 0.18 5.32 -6.91
CA ARG A 267 0.91 4.81 -8.07
C ARG A 267 2.33 4.39 -7.68
N HIS A 268 2.91 3.53 -8.49
CA HIS A 268 4.34 3.30 -8.48
C HIS A 268 5.05 4.48 -9.13
N ALA A 269 6.19 4.86 -8.56
CA ALA A 269 7.04 5.93 -9.09
C ALA A 269 8.46 5.36 -9.23
N ASP A 270 8.65 4.44 -10.18
CA ASP A 270 9.88 3.67 -10.34
C ASP A 270 10.84 4.30 -11.36
N ARG A 271 10.54 5.51 -11.88
CA ARG A 271 11.34 6.19 -12.90
C ARG A 271 12.74 6.62 -12.44
N TRP A 272 13.04 6.52 -11.15
CA TRP A 272 14.40 6.62 -10.60
C TRP A 272 15.26 5.41 -10.98
N ILE A 273 14.66 4.29 -11.37
CA ILE A 273 15.37 3.15 -11.96
C ILE A 273 15.69 3.49 -13.41
N ARG A 274 16.92 3.93 -13.68
CA ARG A 274 17.41 4.34 -15.00
C ARG A 274 17.90 3.15 -15.82
N ILE A 275 17.10 2.10 -15.83
CA ILE A 275 17.36 0.85 -16.55
C ILE A 275 16.13 0.57 -17.42
N PRO A 276 16.08 1.08 -18.66
CA PRO A 276 14.88 0.98 -19.51
C PRO A 276 14.36 -0.45 -19.68
N ALA A 277 15.26 -1.43 -19.80
CA ALA A 277 14.91 -2.84 -19.93
C ALA A 277 14.16 -3.42 -18.72
N ALA A 278 14.23 -2.76 -17.54
CA ALA A 278 13.51 -3.19 -16.34
C ALA A 278 12.12 -2.55 -16.21
N LEU A 279 11.78 -1.55 -17.02
CA LEU A 279 10.55 -0.78 -16.89
C LEU A 279 9.53 -1.15 -17.97
N ASP A 280 8.26 -1.13 -17.60
CA ASP A 280 7.15 -1.17 -18.57
C ASP A 280 6.98 0.20 -19.27
N PRO A 281 6.12 0.32 -20.32
CA PRO A 281 5.89 1.59 -21.01
C PRO A 281 5.37 2.72 -20.12
N THR A 282 4.81 2.40 -18.96
CA THR A 282 4.33 3.40 -17.99
C THR A 282 5.44 3.89 -17.04
N GLY A 283 6.63 3.30 -17.11
CA GLY A 283 7.78 3.62 -16.27
C GLY A 283 7.73 2.94 -14.90
N VAL A 284 7.02 1.82 -14.79
CA VAL A 284 6.92 1.01 -13.57
C VAL A 284 7.83 -0.22 -13.71
N LEU A 285 8.52 -0.60 -12.63
CA LEU A 285 9.37 -1.79 -12.64
C LEU A 285 8.55 -3.05 -12.95
N HIS A 286 8.88 -3.65 -14.08
CA HIS A 286 8.30 -4.91 -14.53
C HIS A 286 9.11 -6.06 -13.94
N ALA A 287 8.50 -6.78 -13.01
CA ALA A 287 9.15 -7.89 -12.31
C ALA A 287 8.08 -8.92 -11.88
N PRO A 288 7.56 -9.74 -12.81
CA PRO A 288 6.60 -10.79 -12.47
C PRO A 288 7.18 -11.71 -11.40
N GLU A 289 6.37 -12.05 -10.39
CA GLU A 289 6.78 -12.85 -9.22
C GLU A 289 7.96 -12.27 -8.41
N GLY A 290 8.35 -11.02 -8.68
CA GLY A 290 9.47 -10.36 -8.01
C GLY A 290 10.79 -10.38 -8.77
N VAL A 291 10.86 -10.96 -9.97
CA VAL A 291 12.09 -11.10 -10.76
C VAL A 291 12.04 -10.21 -12.00
N SER A 292 12.96 -9.25 -12.12
CA SER A 292 13.07 -8.38 -13.31
C SER A 292 13.67 -9.13 -14.50
N PRO A 293 13.36 -8.76 -15.75
CA PRO A 293 14.14 -9.20 -16.91
C PRO A 293 15.61 -8.78 -16.84
N VAL A 294 15.96 -7.77 -16.03
CA VAL A 294 17.35 -7.39 -15.76
C VAL A 294 17.89 -8.24 -14.62
N ALA A 295 18.82 -9.14 -14.94
CA ALA A 295 19.40 -10.03 -13.95
C ALA A 295 20.04 -9.25 -12.79
N GLY A 296 19.82 -9.74 -11.56
CA GLY A 296 20.27 -9.10 -10.33
C GLY A 296 19.34 -7.99 -9.82
N LEU A 297 18.28 -7.61 -10.55
CA LEU A 297 17.25 -6.67 -10.10
C LEU A 297 15.96 -7.41 -9.73
N TYR A 298 15.45 -7.15 -8.53
CA TYR A 298 14.29 -7.82 -7.96
C TYR A 298 13.32 -6.82 -7.32
N THR A 299 12.11 -7.25 -7.01
CA THR A 299 11.15 -6.47 -6.22
C THR A 299 10.36 -7.33 -5.25
N ILE A 300 9.91 -6.73 -4.15
CA ILE A 300 9.06 -7.41 -3.17
C ILE A 300 8.03 -6.45 -2.57
N GLY A 301 6.88 -7.00 -2.16
CA GLY A 301 5.82 -6.25 -1.49
C GLY A 301 4.88 -5.53 -2.44
N ARG A 302 4.83 -5.93 -3.73
CA ARG A 302 3.87 -5.38 -4.71
C ARG A 302 2.53 -6.10 -4.63
N SER A 303 1.46 -5.36 -4.91
CA SER A 303 0.10 -5.92 -4.96
C SER A 303 0.01 -7.00 -6.04
N TRP A 304 -0.48 -8.19 -5.68
CA TRP A 304 -0.58 -9.32 -6.60
C TRP A 304 0.75 -9.70 -7.29
N GLN A 305 1.89 -9.50 -6.62
CA GLN A 305 3.21 -9.85 -7.15
C GLN A 305 3.31 -11.34 -7.51
N ARG A 306 2.95 -12.20 -6.56
CA ARG A 306 2.86 -13.65 -6.75
C ARG A 306 1.46 -14.15 -6.43
N ASN A 307 0.83 -13.61 -5.39
CA ASN A 307 -0.48 -14.01 -4.91
C ASN A 307 -1.22 -12.83 -4.27
N ARG A 308 -2.45 -13.05 -3.78
CA ARG A 308 -3.27 -12.02 -3.14
C ARG A 308 -2.59 -11.37 -1.93
N GLY A 309 -1.84 -12.16 -1.15
CA GLY A 309 -1.16 -11.72 0.07
C GLY A 309 0.12 -10.91 -0.14
N SER A 310 0.68 -10.84 -1.36
CA SER A 310 2.01 -10.29 -1.64
C SER A 310 2.31 -8.90 -1.06
N ALA A 311 1.32 -8.01 -0.96
CA ALA A 311 1.48 -6.65 -0.42
C ALA A 311 1.05 -6.51 1.05
N LEU A 312 0.63 -7.58 1.71
CA LEU A 312 0.12 -7.55 3.08
C LEU A 312 1.21 -7.96 4.07
N LEU A 313 1.25 -7.24 5.21
CA LEU A 313 2.27 -7.40 6.23
C LEU A 313 2.48 -8.87 6.65
N GLY A 314 1.41 -9.58 7.01
CA GLY A 314 1.54 -10.95 7.49
C GLY A 314 1.66 -12.03 6.41
N PHE A 315 1.69 -11.64 5.13
CA PHE A 315 1.75 -12.58 4.02
C PHE A 315 2.97 -12.36 3.12
N VAL A 316 3.63 -11.20 3.16
CA VAL A 316 4.82 -10.91 2.32
C VAL A 316 5.95 -11.93 2.48
N SER A 317 6.02 -12.64 3.62
CA SER A 317 7.00 -13.71 3.85
C SER A 317 6.85 -14.89 2.87
N THR A 318 5.64 -15.14 2.34
CA THR A 318 5.39 -16.20 1.33
C THR A 318 6.07 -15.90 0.00
N ASP A 319 6.31 -14.61 -0.30
CA ASP A 319 7.08 -14.18 -1.46
C ASP A 319 8.57 -14.05 -1.13
N ALA A 320 8.89 -13.62 0.10
CA ALA A 320 10.26 -13.32 0.50
C ALA A 320 11.17 -14.56 0.54
N ALA A 321 10.68 -15.68 1.07
CA ALA A 321 11.47 -16.90 1.19
C ALA A 321 11.92 -17.48 -0.18
N PRO A 322 11.00 -17.75 -1.14
CA PRO A 322 11.41 -18.26 -2.45
C PRO A 322 12.26 -17.24 -3.23
N LEU A 323 11.93 -15.95 -3.15
CA LEU A 323 12.72 -14.91 -3.85
C LEU A 323 14.14 -14.81 -3.28
N ALA A 324 14.33 -14.98 -1.97
CA ALA A 324 15.67 -15.04 -1.38
C ALA A 324 16.47 -16.23 -1.93
N GLN A 325 15.85 -17.41 -2.10
CA GLN A 325 16.51 -18.57 -2.71
C GLN A 325 16.91 -18.32 -4.17
N THR A 326 16.07 -17.62 -4.93
CA THR A 326 16.38 -17.18 -6.30
C THR A 326 17.61 -16.26 -6.32
N ILE A 327 17.67 -15.29 -5.41
CA ILE A 327 18.80 -14.35 -5.29
C ILE A 327 20.09 -15.10 -4.92
N LEU A 328 20.04 -16.02 -3.95
CA LEU A 328 21.18 -16.82 -3.52
C LEU A 328 21.74 -17.67 -4.67
N THR A 329 20.85 -18.37 -5.39
CA THR A 329 21.23 -19.17 -6.57
C THR A 329 21.88 -18.32 -7.65
N ALA A 330 21.35 -17.11 -7.90
CA ALA A 330 21.89 -16.20 -8.90
C ALA A 330 23.28 -15.67 -8.50
N LEU A 331 23.48 -15.33 -7.23
CA LEU A 331 24.76 -14.83 -6.72
C LEU A 331 25.85 -15.92 -6.70
N ALA A 332 25.48 -17.18 -6.45
CA ALA A 332 26.40 -18.31 -6.50
C ALA A 332 26.88 -18.65 -7.93
N LYS A 333 26.06 -18.33 -8.95
CA LYS A 333 26.40 -18.52 -10.37
C LYS A 333 27.11 -17.32 -11.00
N ALA A 334 27.04 -16.16 -10.35
CA ALA A 334 27.68 -14.96 -10.86
C ALA A 334 29.20 -15.07 -10.66
N PRO A 335 30.00 -14.87 -11.72
CA PRO A 335 31.45 -15.01 -11.68
C PRO A 335 32.12 -14.06 -10.68
#